data_AF-A0A445H788-F1
#
_entry.id   AF-A0A445H788-F1
#
_cell.length_a   1.000
_cell.length_b   1.000
_cell.length_c   1.000
_cell.angle_alpha   90.00
_cell.angle_beta   90.00
_cell.angle_gamma   90.00
#
_symmetry.space_group_name_H-M   'P 1'
#
loop_
_entity.id
_entity.type
_entity.pdbx_description
1 polymer ?
#
loop_
_entity_poly.entity_id
_entity_poly.type
_entity_poly.pdbx_seq_one_letter_code
_entity_poly.pdbx_strand_id
1 'polypeptide(L)'
;MWKKGNESKWKGSKKPYKERKDRDKSSIICYKCKKPGHFKSEYPDLEKTYHKKRYFKPKDNKVLMSTWEDQDDTSFDEEIEEEEEKANLFLMANTTSKGSDFESDEYVNINNIETLQSTYHELLSNSSILSKACQNLRKDFKSLSKDYEQLQGKHEENTNNSSKFSTQPCDGFETLKKTTKLHIENEKIYKEKSSLLKDLQKLKNQL
;
A
#
# COMPACT_ATOMS: atom_id res chain seq x y z
N MET A 1 -31.04 -6.71 -34.25
CA MET A 1 -31.72 -6.27 -33.01
C MET A 1 -31.01 -6.86 -31.79
N TRP A 2 -29.92 -6.28 -31.31
CA TRP A 2 -29.24 -6.75 -30.10
C TRP A 2 -29.27 -5.62 -29.04
N LYS A 3 -29.67 -5.99 -27.82
CA LYS A 3 -30.13 -5.08 -26.74
C LYS A 3 -28.95 -4.43 -26.02
N LYS A 4 -29.06 -3.11 -25.73
CA LYS A 4 -28.17 -2.38 -24.80
C LYS A 4 -28.42 -2.85 -23.36
N GLY A 5 -27.38 -3.38 -22.71
CA GLY A 5 -27.34 -3.64 -21.27
C GLY A 5 -26.67 -2.47 -20.55
N ASN A 6 -27.29 -2.05 -19.44
CA ASN A 6 -27.02 -0.84 -18.68
C ASN A 6 -25.55 -0.64 -18.23
N GLU A 7 -25.02 0.55 -18.53
CA GLU A 7 -23.79 1.08 -17.91
C GLU A 7 -24.08 1.47 -16.45
N SER A 8 -23.49 0.73 -15.50
CA SER A 8 -23.44 1.19 -14.10
C SER A 8 -22.34 2.24 -13.98
N LYS A 9 -22.77 3.49 -13.87
CA LYS A 9 -21.92 4.68 -13.72
C LYS A 9 -21.28 4.69 -12.33
N TRP A 10 -20.11 4.10 -12.17
CA TRP A 10 -19.32 4.18 -10.93
C TRP A 10 -18.80 5.60 -10.72
N LYS A 11 -19.58 6.44 -10.03
CA LYS A 11 -19.10 7.73 -9.51
C LYS A 11 -18.23 7.49 -8.28
N GLY A 12 -16.91 7.68 -8.46
CA GLY A 12 -15.94 7.72 -7.36
C GLY A 12 -16.32 8.76 -6.32
N SER A 13 -16.91 8.31 -5.21
CA SER A 13 -17.22 9.17 -4.07
C SER A 13 -16.03 9.19 -3.14
N LYS A 14 -15.15 10.20 -3.26
CA LYS A 14 -14.23 10.55 -2.18
C LYS A 14 -15.07 11.04 -0.99
N LYS A 15 -15.41 10.12 -0.07
CA LYS A 15 -16.08 10.50 1.17
C LYS A 15 -15.06 11.20 2.07
N PRO A 16 -15.30 12.44 2.54
CA PRO A 16 -14.50 13.02 3.60
C PRO A 16 -14.66 12.15 4.85
N TYR A 17 -13.58 12.00 5.62
CA TYR A 17 -13.56 11.32 6.92
C TYR A 17 -14.53 12.06 7.86
N LYS A 18 -15.81 11.68 7.83
CA LYS A 18 -16.77 12.05 8.85
C LYS A 18 -16.49 11.18 10.06
N GLU A 19 -16.09 11.83 11.15
CA GLU A 19 -16.07 11.28 12.49
C GLU A 19 -17.43 10.58 12.73
N ARG A 20 -17.40 9.24 12.77
CA ARG A 20 -18.60 8.40 12.86
C ARG A 20 -19.08 8.39 14.32
N LYS A 21 -19.61 9.52 14.81
CA LYS A 21 -20.08 9.58 16.20
C LYS A 21 -21.30 8.71 16.46
N ASP A 22 -22.14 8.45 15.45
CA ASP A 22 -23.42 7.75 15.66
C ASP A 22 -23.66 6.60 14.66
N ARG A 23 -22.65 5.74 14.43
CA ARG A 23 -22.95 4.40 13.89
C ARG A 23 -23.19 3.47 15.06
N ASP A 24 -24.23 2.67 14.95
CA ASP A 24 -24.60 1.60 15.87
C ASP A 24 -23.36 0.78 16.29
N LYS A 25 -22.78 1.15 17.44
CA LYS A 25 -21.51 0.60 17.94
C LYS A 25 -21.69 -0.80 18.53
N SER A 26 -22.93 -1.30 18.57
CA SER A 26 -23.29 -2.62 19.08
C SER A 26 -22.50 -3.76 18.42
N SER A 27 -22.13 -3.61 17.14
CA SER A 27 -21.32 -4.58 16.39
C SER A 27 -19.81 -4.54 16.67
N ILE A 28 -19.32 -3.55 17.41
CA ILE A 28 -17.89 -3.30 17.59
C ILE A 28 -17.43 -3.94 18.90
N ILE A 29 -16.59 -4.97 18.82
CA ILE A 29 -16.01 -5.64 19.99
C ILE A 29 -14.63 -5.04 20.30
N CYS A 30 -14.45 -4.52 21.52
CA CYS A 30 -13.16 -4.03 21.99
C CYS A 30 -12.19 -5.20 22.21
N TYR A 31 -11.02 -5.18 21.57
CA TYR A 31 -10.02 -6.25 21.70
C TYR A 31 -9.44 -6.38 23.13
N LYS A 32 -9.33 -5.28 23.89
CA LYS A 32 -8.77 -5.30 25.26
C LYS A 32 -9.69 -5.99 26.27
N CYS A 33 -11.00 -5.71 26.23
CA CYS A 33 -11.95 -6.27 27.22
C CYS A 33 -13.01 -7.21 26.63
N LYS A 34 -12.96 -7.48 25.32
CA LYS A 34 -13.88 -8.34 24.58
C LYS A 34 -15.36 -7.98 24.72
N LYS A 35 -15.68 -6.72 25.06
CA LYS A 35 -17.06 -6.23 25.18
C LYS A 35 -17.49 -5.49 23.92
N PRO A 36 -18.74 -5.67 23.45
CA PRO A 36 -19.29 -4.88 22.35
C PRO A 36 -19.52 -3.41 22.77
N GLY A 37 -19.76 -2.53 21.81
CA GLY A 37 -20.26 -1.17 22.05
C GLY A 37 -19.21 -0.06 22.02
N HIS A 38 -17.91 -0.37 21.96
CA HIS A 38 -16.86 0.66 21.96
C HIS A 38 -15.58 0.22 21.24
N PHE A 39 -14.83 1.19 20.74
CA PHE A 39 -13.50 0.97 20.16
C PHE A 39 -12.44 0.86 21.26
N LYS A 40 -11.29 0.24 20.93
CA LYS A 40 -10.11 0.20 21.82
C LYS A 40 -9.70 1.60 22.33
N SER A 41 -9.90 2.65 21.53
CA SER A 41 -9.59 4.04 21.91
C SER A 41 -10.53 4.64 22.96
N GLU A 42 -11.72 4.08 23.13
CA GLU A 42 -12.72 4.49 24.12
C GLU A 42 -12.62 3.64 25.41
N TYR A 43 -11.74 2.63 25.41
CA TYR A 43 -11.47 1.84 26.60
C TYR A 43 -10.94 2.78 27.69
N PRO A 44 -11.50 2.79 28.90
CA PRO A 44 -10.99 3.59 30.01
C PRO A 44 -9.66 3.01 30.46
N ASP A 45 -8.59 3.26 29.71
CA ASP A 45 -7.23 3.02 30.16
C ASP A 45 -6.97 4.01 31.29
N LEU A 46 -6.96 3.49 32.52
CA LEU A 46 -6.34 4.13 33.68
C LEU A 46 -4.81 4.13 33.47
N GLU A 47 -4.33 4.83 32.44
CA GLU A 47 -2.91 5.08 32.21
C GLU A 47 -2.77 6.29 31.26
N LYS A 48 -3.02 7.47 31.83
CA LYS A 48 -2.67 8.76 31.24
C LYS A 48 -1.14 8.94 31.25
N THR A 49 -0.39 8.20 30.47
CA THR A 49 1.04 8.49 30.28
C THR A 49 1.51 8.18 28.86
N TYR A 50 1.97 9.22 28.17
CA TYR A 50 2.82 9.22 26.97
C TYR A 50 2.23 8.97 25.57
N HIS A 51 1.26 9.76 25.12
CA HIS A 51 1.21 10.17 23.70
C HIS A 51 0.84 11.65 23.54
N LYS A 52 1.64 12.54 24.11
CA LYS A 52 1.71 13.92 23.58
C LYS A 52 2.33 13.81 22.18
N LYS A 53 1.53 14.12 21.16
CA LYS A 53 1.97 14.35 19.77
C LYS A 53 3.16 15.30 19.76
N ARG A 54 4.38 14.77 19.65
CA ARG A 54 5.55 15.56 19.26
C ARG A 54 5.57 15.60 17.73
N TYR A 55 5.23 16.74 17.17
CA TYR A 55 5.60 17.09 15.81
C TYR A 55 7.13 17.07 15.74
N PHE A 56 7.70 16.07 15.07
CA PHE A 56 9.13 15.98 14.83
C PHE A 56 9.48 17.06 13.80
N LYS A 57 10.18 18.12 14.21
CA LYS A 57 10.81 19.06 13.27
C LYS A 57 12.07 18.38 12.72
N PRO A 58 12.25 18.23 11.40
CA PRO A 58 13.46 17.66 10.84
C PRO A 58 14.49 18.78 10.70
N LYS A 59 15.32 18.96 11.72
CA LYS A 59 16.56 19.71 11.59
C LYS A 59 17.55 18.99 12.51
N ASP A 60 18.68 18.58 11.93
CA ASP A 60 19.88 18.03 12.61
C ASP A 60 20.19 16.53 12.41
N ASN A 61 19.51 15.82 11.51
CA ASN A 61 19.92 14.45 11.11
C ASN A 61 21.02 14.39 10.04
N LYS A 62 21.52 15.52 9.54
CA LYS A 62 22.54 15.51 8.47
C LYS A 62 23.98 15.41 8.98
N VAL A 63 24.23 15.71 10.25
CA VAL A 63 25.58 15.65 10.85
C VAL A 63 25.86 14.28 11.48
N LEU A 64 24.85 13.58 11.98
CA LEU A 64 25.02 12.25 12.59
C LEU A 64 25.15 11.09 11.58
N MET A 65 24.80 11.31 10.31
CA MET A 65 24.87 10.26 9.27
C MET A 65 26.25 10.17 8.60
N SER A 66 27.20 11.08 8.91
CA SER A 66 28.51 11.13 8.26
C SER A 66 29.64 10.40 9.00
N THR A 67 29.39 9.81 10.17
CA THR A 67 30.39 9.03 10.92
C THR A 67 30.13 7.52 10.92
N TRP A 68 29.19 7.05 10.09
CA TRP A 68 28.80 5.63 10.02
C TRP A 68 29.24 4.92 8.73
N GLU A 69 29.95 5.60 7.82
CA GLU A 69 30.33 5.03 6.51
C GLU A 69 31.84 4.68 6.39
N ASP A 70 32.63 4.87 7.45
CA ASP A 70 34.07 4.54 7.47
C ASP A 70 34.40 3.51 8.56
N GLN A 71 33.87 2.29 8.45
CA GLN A 71 34.45 1.11 9.08
C GLN A 71 34.31 -0.10 8.15
N ASP A 72 34.92 0.01 6.98
CA ASP A 72 35.43 -1.13 6.23
C ASP A 72 36.94 -0.93 6.12
N ASP A 73 37.67 -1.62 7.00
CA ASP A 73 39.10 -2.00 6.92
C ASP A 73 39.68 -2.08 8.34
N THR A 74 39.28 -3.10 9.08
CA THR A 74 40.17 -3.69 10.06
C THR A 74 40.05 -5.19 9.88
N SER A 75 41.16 -5.83 9.51
CA SER A 75 41.26 -7.29 9.48
C SER A 75 40.86 -7.80 10.86
N PHE A 76 39.64 -8.30 10.94
CA PHE A 76 39.01 -8.82 12.13
C PHE A 76 39.70 -10.12 12.49
N ASP A 77 40.45 -10.12 13.58
CA ASP A 77 41.06 -11.31 14.13
C ASP A 77 39.96 -12.06 14.91
N GLU A 78 39.26 -12.98 14.22
CA GLU A 78 38.13 -13.76 14.75
C GLU A 78 38.49 -14.51 16.05
N GLU A 79 39.78 -14.81 16.27
CA GLU A 79 40.23 -15.46 17.50
C GLU A 79 40.14 -14.55 18.74
N ILE A 80 40.36 -13.24 18.59
CA ILE A 80 40.37 -12.30 19.73
C ILE A 80 38.95 -12.04 20.24
N GLU A 81 37.97 -11.89 19.35
CA GLU A 81 36.58 -11.66 19.75
C GLU A 81 35.92 -12.91 20.36
N GLU A 82 36.22 -14.12 19.83
CA GLU A 82 35.75 -15.35 20.46
C GLU A 82 36.33 -15.55 21.87
N GLU A 83 37.59 -15.19 22.08
CA GLU A 83 38.24 -15.31 23.39
C GLU A 83 37.72 -14.26 24.39
N GLU A 84 37.43 -13.04 23.93
CA GLU A 84 36.83 -11.98 24.73
C GLU A 84 35.36 -12.28 25.09
N GLU A 85 34.56 -12.83 24.16
CA GLU A 85 33.20 -13.30 24.44
C GLU A 85 33.19 -14.49 25.42
N LYS A 86 34.10 -15.46 25.25
CA LYS A 86 34.25 -16.60 26.17
C LYS A 86 34.67 -16.13 27.57
N ALA A 87 35.58 -15.15 27.67
CA ALA A 87 36.01 -14.58 28.94
C ALA A 87 34.87 -13.83 29.65
N ASN A 88 34.06 -13.07 28.90
CA ASN A 88 32.91 -12.35 29.44
C ASN A 88 31.81 -13.30 29.95
N LEU A 89 31.54 -14.40 29.22
CA LEU A 89 30.63 -15.46 29.67
C LEU A 89 31.13 -16.16 30.94
N PHE A 90 32.43 -16.45 31.03
CA PHE A 90 33.04 -17.07 32.21
C PHE A 90 33.01 -16.13 33.45
N LEU A 91 33.19 -14.83 33.24
CA LEU A 91 33.06 -13.82 34.30
C LEU A 91 31.63 -13.70 34.84
N MET A 92 30.60 -13.81 34.00
CA MET A 92 29.20 -13.82 34.46
C MET A 92 28.84 -15.10 35.22
N ALA A 93 29.46 -16.24 34.90
CA ALA A 93 29.27 -17.49 35.64
C ALA A 93 29.93 -17.48 37.03
N ASN A 94 31.06 -16.79 37.18
CA ASN A 94 31.79 -16.73 38.46
C ASN A 94 31.28 -15.65 39.42
N THR A 95 30.53 -14.66 38.93
CA THR A 95 29.96 -13.59 39.78
C THR A 95 28.68 -14.00 40.50
N THR A 96 28.02 -15.09 40.08
CA THR A 96 26.94 -15.74 40.86
C THR A 96 27.48 -16.69 41.94
N SER A 97 28.78 -16.97 41.96
CA SER A 97 29.40 -18.00 42.82
C SER A 97 30.15 -17.45 44.04
N LYS A 98 30.13 -16.15 44.32
CA LYS A 98 30.86 -15.60 45.48
C LYS A 98 29.94 -14.90 46.47
N GLY A 99 29.26 -15.71 47.29
CA GLY A 99 28.69 -15.24 48.54
C GLY A 99 27.43 -15.94 49.06
N SER A 100 27.43 -17.27 49.19
CA SER A 100 26.64 -17.93 50.25
C SER A 100 26.99 -19.42 50.30
N ASP A 101 27.58 -19.85 51.42
CA ASP A 101 27.55 -21.24 51.88
C ASP A 101 26.08 -21.64 52.08
N PHE A 102 25.50 -22.32 51.10
CA PHE A 102 24.40 -23.23 51.30
C PHE A 102 24.63 -24.38 50.34
N GLU A 103 25.02 -25.54 50.88
CA GLU A 103 24.77 -26.83 50.23
C GLU A 103 23.25 -26.97 50.12
N SER A 104 22.67 -26.34 49.09
CA SER A 104 21.32 -26.66 48.66
C SER A 104 21.46 -27.81 47.68
N ASP A 105 21.28 -29.01 48.21
CA ASP A 105 20.99 -30.23 47.47
C ASP A 105 19.63 -30.03 46.77
N GLU A 106 19.60 -29.13 45.77
CA GLU A 106 18.45 -28.87 44.92
C GLU A 106 18.37 -30.03 43.93
N TYR A 107 17.75 -31.13 44.38
CA TYR A 107 17.30 -32.20 43.50
C TYR A 107 16.52 -31.56 42.35
N VAL A 108 17.16 -31.41 41.19
CA VAL A 108 16.53 -30.91 39.98
C VAL A 108 15.36 -31.84 39.70
N ASN A 109 14.14 -31.35 39.90
CA ASN A 109 12.92 -32.11 39.71
C ASN A 109 12.95 -32.68 38.28
N ILE A 110 13.11 -33.99 38.13
CA ILE A 110 13.31 -34.68 36.84
C ILE A 110 12.17 -34.31 35.87
N ASN A 111 10.97 -34.13 36.39
CA ASN A 111 9.80 -33.67 35.64
C ASN A 111 10.00 -32.29 34.98
N ASN A 112 10.78 -31.39 35.60
CA ASN A 112 11.12 -30.07 35.04
C ASN A 112 12.10 -30.19 33.86
N ILE A 113 13.02 -31.15 33.89
CA ILE A 113 13.95 -31.39 32.76
C ILE A 113 13.21 -32.00 31.57
N GLU A 114 12.39 -33.03 31.78
CA GLU A 114 11.64 -33.69 30.70
C GLU A 114 10.61 -32.75 30.03
N THR A 115 9.93 -31.93 30.82
CA THR A 115 9.01 -30.90 30.30
C THR A 115 9.75 -29.80 29.56
N LEU A 116 10.93 -29.36 30.05
CA LEU A 116 11.78 -28.40 29.35
C LEU A 116 12.29 -28.96 28.01
N GLN A 117 12.73 -30.22 27.97
CA GLN A 117 13.16 -30.88 26.74
C GLN A 117 11.99 -30.99 25.74
N SER A 118 10.81 -31.36 26.22
CA SER A 118 9.62 -31.49 25.36
C SER A 118 9.21 -30.14 24.76
N THR A 119 9.17 -29.08 25.56
CA THR A 119 8.84 -27.73 25.10
C THR A 119 9.90 -27.16 24.15
N TYR A 120 11.18 -27.45 24.39
CA TYR A 120 12.27 -27.08 23.48
C TYR A 120 12.14 -27.78 22.12
N HIS A 121 11.85 -29.09 22.10
CA HIS A 121 11.61 -29.82 20.86
C HIS A 121 10.39 -29.31 20.09
N GLU A 122 9.30 -28.98 20.79
CA GLU A 122 8.12 -28.37 20.18
C GLU A 122 8.45 -27.01 19.57
N LEU A 123 9.19 -26.16 20.28
CA LEU A 123 9.63 -24.86 19.79
C LEU A 123 10.48 -24.99 18.52
N LEU A 124 11.43 -25.93 18.49
CA LEU A 124 12.25 -26.21 17.31
C LEU A 124 11.39 -26.67 16.12
N SER A 125 10.43 -27.57 16.36
CA SER A 125 9.49 -28.03 15.33
C SER A 125 8.68 -26.87 14.76
N ASN A 126 8.10 -26.04 15.64
CA ASN A 126 7.33 -24.86 15.26
C ASN A 126 8.17 -23.84 14.49
N SER A 127 9.41 -23.62 14.91
CA SER A 127 10.38 -22.75 14.20
C SER A 127 10.67 -23.26 12.79
N SER A 128 10.86 -24.58 12.63
CA SER A 128 11.05 -25.21 11.32
C SER A 128 9.83 -25.03 10.41
N ILE A 129 8.62 -25.21 10.95
CA ILE A 129 7.36 -24.99 10.22
C ILE A 129 7.25 -23.53 9.77
N LEU A 130 7.50 -22.58 10.67
CA LEU A 130 7.42 -21.15 10.37
C LEU A 130 8.44 -20.75 9.30
N SER A 131 9.68 -21.26 9.39
CA SER A 131 10.72 -21.03 8.40
C SER A 131 10.30 -21.49 7.00
N LYS A 132 9.72 -22.69 6.89
CA LYS A 132 9.16 -23.21 5.62
C LYS A 132 8.03 -22.33 5.09
N ALA A 133 7.12 -21.89 5.96
CA ALA A 133 6.03 -20.99 5.58
C ALA A 133 6.54 -19.65 5.04
N CYS A 134 7.54 -19.05 5.70
CA CYS A 134 8.18 -17.81 5.26
C CYS A 134 8.89 -17.98 3.90
N GLN A 135 9.56 -19.12 3.67
CA GLN A 135 10.18 -19.43 2.38
C GLN A 135 9.15 -19.54 1.25
N ASN A 136 8.01 -20.18 1.51
CA ASN A 136 6.93 -20.29 0.54
C ASN A 136 6.32 -18.90 0.23
N LEU A 137 6.01 -18.12 1.26
CA LEU A 137 5.50 -16.75 1.09
C LEU A 137 6.47 -15.87 0.29
N ARG A 138 7.79 -16.04 0.51
CA ARG A 138 8.81 -15.33 -0.27
C ARG A 138 8.81 -15.74 -1.74
N LYS A 139 8.56 -17.02 -2.06
CA LYS A 139 8.43 -17.50 -3.45
C LYS A 139 7.18 -16.91 -4.11
N ASP A 140 6.06 -16.94 -3.41
CA ASP A 140 4.79 -16.38 -3.89
C ASP A 140 4.91 -14.88 -4.17
N PHE A 141 5.53 -14.14 -3.25
CA PHE A 141 5.81 -12.71 -3.43
C PHE A 141 6.68 -12.45 -4.67
N LYS A 142 7.75 -13.24 -4.88
CA LYS A 142 8.60 -13.12 -6.07
C LYS A 142 7.81 -13.40 -7.37
N SER A 143 6.89 -14.37 -7.36
CA SER A 143 6.03 -14.64 -8.52
C SER A 143 5.09 -13.47 -8.79
N LEU A 144 4.40 -12.98 -7.75
CA LEU A 144 3.45 -11.88 -7.86
C LEU A 144 4.12 -10.58 -8.33
N SER A 145 5.35 -10.32 -7.89
CA SER A 145 6.14 -9.17 -8.36
C SER A 145 6.38 -9.22 -9.87
N LYS A 146 6.74 -10.40 -10.41
CA LYS A 146 6.94 -10.58 -11.85
C LYS A 146 5.65 -10.39 -12.64
N ASP A 147 4.53 -10.86 -12.13
CA ASP A 147 3.23 -10.69 -12.77
C ASP A 147 2.80 -9.22 -12.79
N TYR A 148 3.10 -8.48 -11.71
CA TYR A 148 2.85 -7.05 -11.62
C TYR A 148 3.67 -6.26 -12.65
N GLU A 149 4.97 -6.54 -12.77
CA GLU A 149 5.85 -5.92 -13.78
C GLU A 149 5.35 -6.16 -15.21
N GLN A 150 4.91 -7.39 -15.51
CA GLN A 150 4.33 -7.72 -16.82
C GLN A 150 3.01 -6.97 -17.10
N LEU A 151 2.14 -6.86 -16.10
CA LEU A 151 0.88 -6.12 -16.23
C LEU A 151 1.13 -4.62 -16.42
N GLN A 152 2.11 -4.07 -15.70
CA GLN A 152 2.51 -2.68 -15.86
C GLN A 152 3.02 -2.41 -17.27
N GLY A 153 3.89 -3.26 -17.81
CA GLY A 153 4.37 -3.14 -19.20
C GLY A 153 3.23 -3.19 -20.23
N LYS A 154 2.28 -4.13 -20.08
CA LYS A 154 1.10 -4.22 -20.94
C LYS A 154 0.21 -2.97 -20.85
N HIS A 155 0.07 -2.40 -19.65
CA HIS A 155 -0.71 -1.18 -19.47
C HIS A 155 -0.04 0.00 -20.19
N GLU A 156 1.28 0.16 -20.04
CA GLU A 156 2.05 1.19 -20.74
C GLU A 156 1.93 1.05 -22.27
N GLU A 157 2.07 -0.16 -22.80
CA GLU A 157 1.87 -0.44 -24.23
C GLU A 157 0.46 -0.07 -24.69
N ASN A 158 -0.58 -0.48 -23.95
CA ASN A 158 -1.97 -0.12 -24.27
C ASN A 158 -2.21 1.39 -24.21
N THR A 159 -1.64 2.11 -23.24
CA THR A 159 -1.75 3.56 -23.16
C THR A 159 -1.08 4.25 -24.34
N ASN A 160 0.09 3.77 -24.77
CA ASN A 160 0.80 4.29 -25.94
C ASN A 160 0.05 4.01 -27.24
N ASN A 161 -0.61 2.85 -27.34
CA ASN A 161 -1.42 2.50 -28.50
C ASN A 161 -2.71 3.32 -28.55
N SER A 162 -3.34 3.56 -27.40
CA SER A 162 -4.52 4.42 -27.28
C SER A 162 -4.21 5.87 -27.64
N SER A 163 -3.07 6.43 -27.20
CA SER A 163 -2.68 7.79 -27.55
C SER A 163 -2.45 7.95 -29.06
N LYS A 164 -1.79 6.97 -29.72
CA LYS A 164 -1.64 6.93 -31.18
C LYS A 164 -2.98 6.94 -31.92
N PHE A 165 -3.94 6.14 -31.47
CA PHE A 165 -5.30 6.11 -32.04
C PHE A 165 -6.07 7.42 -31.84
N SER A 166 -5.84 8.14 -30.74
CA SER A 166 -6.47 9.44 -30.49
C SER A 166 -5.88 10.58 -31.33
N THR A 167 -4.64 10.44 -31.81
CA THR A 167 -3.96 11.46 -32.63
C THR A 167 -4.11 11.25 -34.13
N GLN A 168 -4.53 10.07 -34.58
CA GLN A 168 -4.71 9.80 -36.00
C GLN A 168 -6.06 10.37 -36.47
N PRO A 169 -6.10 11.33 -37.40
CA PRO A 169 -7.34 11.78 -38.01
C PRO A 169 -8.01 10.57 -38.66
N CYS A 170 -9.19 10.17 -38.17
CA CYS A 170 -9.96 9.16 -38.88
C CYS A 170 -10.51 9.80 -40.16
N ASP A 171 -10.51 9.08 -41.28
CA ASP A 171 -11.05 9.58 -42.55
C ASP A 171 -12.50 10.10 -42.41
N GLY A 172 -13.23 9.54 -41.44
CA GLY A 172 -14.56 9.98 -41.01
C GLY A 172 -14.60 11.43 -40.50
N PHE A 173 -13.57 11.92 -39.82
CA PHE A 173 -13.54 13.29 -39.28
C PHE A 173 -13.26 14.34 -40.36
N GLU A 174 -12.35 14.04 -41.29
CA GLU A 174 -12.04 14.90 -42.43
C GLU A 174 -13.24 15.02 -43.37
N THR A 175 -13.92 13.89 -43.63
CA THR A 175 -15.16 13.85 -44.41
C THR A 175 -16.28 14.61 -43.71
N LEU A 176 -16.46 14.45 -42.40
CA LEU A 176 -17.46 15.20 -41.61
C LEU A 176 -17.21 16.72 -41.65
N LYS A 177 -15.95 17.15 -41.54
CA LYS A 177 -15.55 18.56 -41.67
C LYS A 177 -15.91 19.12 -43.04
N LYS A 178 -15.64 18.36 -44.11
CA LYS A 178 -16.03 18.76 -45.48
C LYS A 178 -17.54 18.81 -45.64
N THR A 179 -18.29 17.82 -45.13
CA THR A 179 -19.76 17.81 -45.24
C THR A 179 -20.40 18.94 -44.45
N THR A 180 -19.92 19.23 -43.23
CA THR A 180 -20.43 20.35 -42.42
C THR A 180 -20.15 21.69 -43.08
N LYS A 181 -18.97 21.89 -43.67
CA LYS A 181 -18.66 23.11 -44.44
C LYS A 181 -19.60 23.28 -45.64
N LEU A 182 -19.81 22.23 -46.42
CA LEU A 182 -20.74 22.24 -47.55
C LEU A 182 -22.19 22.48 -47.10
N HIS A 183 -22.60 21.94 -45.96
CA HIS A 183 -23.94 22.15 -45.41
C HIS A 183 -24.20 23.63 -45.07
N ILE A 184 -23.23 24.29 -44.43
CA ILE A 184 -23.29 25.73 -44.10
C ILE A 184 -23.38 26.58 -45.37
N GLU A 185 -22.59 26.25 -46.39
CA GLU A 185 -22.60 26.96 -47.68
C GLU A 185 -23.93 26.79 -48.40
N ASN A 186 -24.48 25.58 -48.41
CA ASN A 186 -25.81 25.30 -48.96
C ASN A 186 -26.90 26.10 -48.23
N GLU A 187 -26.87 26.17 -46.89
CA GLU A 187 -27.82 27.01 -46.14
C GLU A 187 -27.74 28.49 -46.53
N LYS A 188 -26.52 29.01 -46.76
CA LYS A 188 -26.33 30.39 -47.21
C LYS A 188 -26.93 30.61 -48.60
N ILE A 189 -26.69 29.70 -49.54
CA ILE A 189 -27.27 29.74 -50.90
C ILE A 189 -28.80 29.70 -50.84
N TYR A 190 -29.40 28.86 -49.97
CA TYR A 190 -30.85 28.82 -49.82
C TYR A 190 -31.44 30.15 -49.32
N LYS A 191 -30.76 30.83 -48.40
CA LYS A 191 -31.18 32.15 -47.90
C LYS A 191 -31.09 33.22 -49.00
N GLU A 192 -30.00 33.25 -49.76
CA GLU A 192 -29.82 34.18 -50.89
C GLU A 192 -30.88 33.95 -51.97
N LYS A 193 -31.12 32.68 -52.35
CA LYS A 193 -32.19 32.30 -53.29
C LYS A 193 -33.56 32.77 -52.83
N SER A 194 -33.86 32.62 -51.53
CA SER A 194 -35.12 33.09 -50.94
C SER A 194 -35.26 34.62 -51.05
N SER A 195 -34.18 35.37 -50.84
CA SER A 195 -34.16 36.83 -51.01
C SER A 195 -34.44 37.23 -52.46
N LEU A 196 -33.72 36.63 -53.42
CA LEU A 196 -33.89 36.92 -54.84
C LEU A 196 -35.31 36.62 -55.34
N LEU A 197 -35.92 35.52 -54.88
CA LEU A 197 -37.31 35.20 -55.21
C LEU A 197 -38.29 36.27 -54.72
N LYS A 198 -38.07 36.83 -53.53
CA LYS A 198 -38.90 37.93 -53.02
C LYS A 198 -38.74 39.18 -53.87
N ASP A 199 -37.53 39.50 -54.31
CA ASP A 199 -37.28 40.69 -55.14
C ASP A 199 -37.84 40.54 -56.56
N LEU A 200 -37.74 39.34 -57.16
CA LEU A 200 -38.40 39.03 -58.42
C LEU A 200 -39.93 39.17 -58.33
N GLN A 201 -40.54 38.70 -57.23
CA GLN A 201 -41.97 38.85 -57.00
C GLN A 201 -42.38 40.33 -56.93
N LYS A 202 -41.58 41.18 -56.26
CA LYS A 202 -41.82 42.62 -56.19
C LYS A 202 -41.76 43.28 -57.57
N LEU A 203 -40.72 42.96 -58.36
CA LEU A 203 -40.57 43.48 -59.73
C LEU A 203 -41.74 43.07 -60.61
N LYS A 204 -42.18 41.81 -60.53
CA LYS A 204 -43.34 41.31 -61.27
C LYS A 204 -44.63 42.06 -60.93
N ASN A 205 -44.80 42.50 -59.68
CA ASN A 205 -45.98 43.24 -59.26
C ASN A 205 -45.95 44.73 -59.67
N GLN A 206 -44.83 45.23 -60.20
CA GLN A 206 -44.66 46.61 -60.67
C GLN A 206 -44.85 46.74 -62.21
N LEU A 207 -45.00 45.62 -62.91
CA LEU A 207 -45.17 45.49 -64.35
C LEU A 207 -46.62 45.09 -64.66
#